data_AF-M5AD81-F1
#
_entry.id   AF-M5AD81-F1
#
_cell.length_a   1.000
_cell.length_b   1.000
_cell.length_c   1.000
_cell.angle_alpha   90.00
_cell.angle_beta   90.00
_cell.angle_gamma   90.00
#
_symmetry.space_group_name_H-M   'P 1'
#
loop_
_entity.id
_entity.type
_entity.pdbx_description
1 polymer ?
#
loop_
_entity_poly.entity_id
_entity_poly.type
_entity_poly.pdbx_seq_one_letter_code
_entity_poly.pdbx_strand_id
1 'polypeptide(L)'
;MQTMFNMNRSRWGFDWGEFILGILFIVAAGGLLRSPKIGLTSLAIIFAVMALLSGLTTIAGYKKLRDVTGFRANFALVLGILDILIAVVFFFDMNSAIVTLGYLFALWFIFDSIERLLVASHLRDFGGGFFWLSVILDVISLILGIMLFIHPVIAALSLNWLIAMFFIVFGINAIWIAIARSRS
;
A
#
# COMPACT_ATOMS: atom_id res chain seq x y z
N MET A 1 -16.72 34.36 -33.74
CA MET A 1 -15.35 34.56 -33.21
C MET A 1 -15.03 33.38 -32.31
N GLN A 2 -14.48 32.30 -32.87
CA GLN A 2 -14.10 31.09 -32.12
C GLN A 2 -12.62 31.20 -31.77
N THR A 3 -12.31 31.52 -30.52
CA THR A 3 -10.96 31.43 -29.99
C THR A 3 -10.66 29.96 -29.72
N MET A 4 -9.89 29.37 -30.64
CA MET A 4 -9.24 28.09 -30.45
C MET A 4 -8.38 28.15 -29.18
N PHE A 5 -8.79 27.43 -28.14
CA PHE A 5 -7.89 27.03 -27.05
C PHE A 5 -6.88 26.04 -27.62
N ASN A 6 -5.84 26.58 -28.26
CA ASN A 6 -4.70 25.80 -28.69
C ASN A 6 -3.89 25.45 -27.43
N MET A 7 -4.26 24.35 -26.77
CA MET A 7 -3.40 23.73 -25.78
C MET A 7 -2.13 23.33 -26.52
N ASN A 8 -1.06 24.09 -26.25
CA ASN A 8 0.29 23.84 -26.70
C ASN A 8 0.70 22.41 -26.30
N ARG A 9 0.38 21.43 -27.16
CA ARG A 9 0.96 20.10 -27.11
C ARG A 9 2.43 20.33 -27.41
N SER A 10 3.27 20.37 -26.38
CA SER A 10 4.72 20.31 -26.55
C SER A 10 5.04 19.00 -27.28
N ARG A 11 5.10 19.06 -28.61
CA ARG A 11 5.58 18.02 -29.53
C ARG A 11 7.10 17.96 -29.48
N TRP A 12 7.66 17.99 -28.27
CA TRP A 12 9.08 18.04 -28.04
C TRP A 12 9.49 16.64 -27.58
N GLY A 13 10.38 16.03 -28.36
CA GLY A 13 11.05 14.82 -27.96
C GLY A 13 11.67 15.00 -26.57
N PHE A 14 11.60 13.92 -25.80
CA PHE A 14 12.02 13.75 -24.42
C PHE A 14 11.07 14.36 -23.40
N ASP A 15 10.41 13.48 -22.63
CA ASP A 15 9.51 13.89 -21.56
C ASP A 15 10.31 14.18 -20.28
N TRP A 16 10.70 15.45 -20.11
CA TRP A 16 11.44 15.91 -18.93
C TRP A 16 10.69 15.65 -17.61
N GLY A 17 9.35 15.65 -17.62
CA GLY A 17 8.56 15.39 -16.43
C GLY A 17 8.73 13.95 -15.95
N GLU A 18 8.57 12.99 -16.86
CA GLU A 18 8.79 11.56 -16.58
C GLU A 18 10.24 11.27 -16.17
N PHE A 19 11.21 11.95 -16.79
CA PHE A 19 12.62 11.76 -16.44
C PHE A 19 12.93 12.21 -15.00
N ILE A 20 12.47 13.41 -14.61
CA ILE A 20 12.65 13.93 -13.25
C ILE A 20 11.94 13.02 -12.25
N LEU A 21 10.70 12.61 -12.54
CA LEU A 21 9.94 11.68 -11.71
C LEU A 21 10.70 10.37 -11.50
N GLY A 22 11.29 9.83 -12.58
CA GLY A 22 12.10 8.63 -12.53
C GLY A 22 13.32 8.77 -11.63
N ILE A 23 14.07 9.87 -11.74
CA ILE A 23 15.20 10.15 -10.85
C ILE A 23 14.74 10.26 -9.39
N LEU A 24 13.63 10.96 -9.13
CA LEU A 24 13.09 11.11 -7.78
C LEU A 24 12.76 9.75 -7.15
N PHE A 25 12.14 8.85 -7.91
CA PHE A 25 11.86 7.49 -7.44
C PHE A 25 13.14 6.69 -7.13
N ILE A 26 14.16 6.77 -7.98
CA ILE A 26 15.45 6.08 -7.74
C ILE A 26 16.16 6.63 -6.50
N VAL A 27 16.18 7.96 -6.31
CA VAL A 27 16.75 8.61 -5.13
C VAL A 27 15.98 8.21 -3.87
N ALA A 28 14.64 8.21 -3.93
CA ALA A 28 13.80 7.78 -2.83
C ALA A 28 14.10 6.31 -2.46
N ALA A 29 14.14 5.40 -3.43
CA ALA A 29 14.51 4.00 -3.20
C ALA A 29 15.88 3.87 -2.52
N GLY A 30 16.89 4.61 -3.00
CA GLY A 30 18.21 4.66 -2.37
C GLY A 30 18.16 5.11 -0.91
N GLY A 31 17.31 6.09 -0.58
CA GLY A 31 17.04 6.52 0.79
C GLY A 31 16.42 5.42 1.66
N LEU A 32 15.37 4.75 1.17
CA LEU A 32 14.72 3.65 1.88
C LEU A 32 15.65 2.46 2.15
N LEU A 33 16.55 2.14 1.21
CA LEU A 33 17.49 1.02 1.34
C LEU A 33 18.65 1.34 2.29
N ARG A 34 19.16 2.57 2.29
CA ARG A 34 20.26 2.99 3.18
C ARG A 34 19.82 3.11 4.63
N SER A 35 18.58 3.52 4.86
CA SER A 35 18.06 3.74 6.21
C SER A 35 16.61 3.32 6.28
N PRO A 36 16.34 2.01 6.50
CA PRO A 36 14.98 1.48 6.60
C PRO A 36 14.14 2.21 7.65
N LYS A 37 14.77 2.68 8.73
CA LYS A 37 14.10 3.48 9.77
C LYS A 37 13.43 4.74 9.22
N ILE A 38 14.02 5.42 8.22
CA ILE A 38 13.43 6.61 7.59
C ILE A 38 12.18 6.25 6.81
N GLY A 39 12.24 5.18 6.01
CA GLY A 39 11.08 4.70 5.25
C GLY A 39 9.95 4.25 6.16
N LEU A 40 10.27 3.48 7.20
CA LEU A 40 9.31 3.00 8.19
C LEU A 40 8.68 4.13 9.01
N THR A 41 9.45 5.13 9.41
CA THR A 41 8.93 6.33 10.11
C THR A 41 7.99 7.12 9.20
N SER A 42 8.38 7.32 7.93
CA SER A 42 7.54 8.00 6.94
C SER A 42 6.21 7.27 6.72
N LEU A 43 6.25 5.95 6.61
CA LEU A 43 5.06 5.12 6.50
C LEU A 43 4.20 5.21 7.74
N ALA A 44 4.78 5.11 8.94
CA ALA A 44 4.05 5.23 10.19
C ALA A 44 3.30 6.57 10.27
N ILE A 45 3.94 7.68 9.92
CA ILE A 45 3.29 8.99 9.90
C ILE A 45 2.12 9.02 8.90
N ILE A 46 2.32 8.50 7.69
CA ILE A 46 1.25 8.45 6.68
C ILE A 46 0.07 7.60 7.18
N PHE A 47 0.33 6.41 7.72
CA PHE A 47 -0.69 5.52 8.26
C PHE A 47 -1.40 6.14 9.47
N ALA A 48 -0.68 6.85 10.35
CA ALA A 48 -1.28 7.54 11.49
C ALA A 48 -2.27 8.63 11.03
N VAL A 49 -1.88 9.43 10.04
CA VAL A 49 -2.75 10.46 9.46
C VAL A 49 -3.96 9.81 8.78
N MET A 50 -3.76 8.76 7.98
CA MET A 50 -4.86 8.05 7.32
C MET A 50 -5.83 7.43 8.35
N ALA A 51 -5.32 6.76 9.38
CA ALA A 51 -6.14 6.17 10.44
C ALA A 51 -6.92 7.26 11.20
N LEU A 52 -6.28 8.38 11.54
CA LEU A 52 -6.98 9.49 12.19
C LEU A 52 -8.13 10.05 11.34
N LEU A 53 -7.88 10.26 10.04
CA LEU A 53 -8.91 10.73 9.10
C LEU A 53 -10.03 9.69 8.90
N SER A 54 -9.68 8.42 8.74
CA SER A 54 -10.62 7.30 8.61
C SER A 54 -11.53 7.20 9.84
N GLY A 55 -10.94 7.20 11.04
CA GLY A 55 -11.69 7.14 12.28
C GLY A 55 -12.61 8.33 12.47
N LEU A 56 -12.12 9.55 12.20
CA LEU A 56 -12.93 10.77 12.33
C LEU A 56 -14.11 10.78 11.34
N THR A 57 -13.87 10.43 10.07
CA THR A 57 -14.93 10.37 9.05
C THR A 57 -15.96 9.28 9.36
N THR A 58 -15.53 8.13 9.87
CA THR A 58 -16.40 7.03 10.29
C THR A 58 -17.30 7.44 11.46
N ILE A 59 -16.75 8.10 12.49
CA ILE A 59 -17.52 8.60 13.63
C ILE A 59 -18.48 9.72 13.20
N ALA A 60 -18.03 10.68 12.38
CA ALA A 60 -18.87 11.74 11.87
C ALA A 60 -20.04 11.21 11.03
N GLY A 61 -19.81 10.16 10.23
CA GLY A 61 -20.81 9.50 9.41
C GLY A 61 -21.73 8.53 10.16
N TYR A 62 -21.46 8.25 11.44
CA TYR A 62 -22.16 7.17 12.17
C TYR A 62 -23.67 7.33 12.21
N LYS A 63 -24.18 8.53 12.50
CA LYS A 63 -25.63 8.75 12.61
C LYS A 63 -26.34 8.35 11.32
N LYS A 64 -25.78 8.78 10.17
CA LYS A 64 -26.31 8.46 8.84
C LYS A 64 -26.16 6.97 8.50
N LEU A 65 -25.07 6.32 8.90
CA LEU A 65 -24.89 4.88 8.70
C LEU A 65 -25.86 4.05 9.54
N ARG A 66 -26.14 4.46 10.78
CA ARG A 66 -27.02 3.74 11.71
C ARG A 66 -28.44 3.67 11.18
N ASP A 67 -28.92 4.77 10.62
CA ASP A 67 -30.28 4.88 10.09
C ASP A 67 -30.51 3.98 8.85
N VAL A 68 -29.44 3.63 8.12
CA VAL A 68 -29.51 2.80 6.89
C VAL A 68 -29.15 1.34 7.13
N THR A 69 -28.21 1.06 8.04
CA THR A 69 -27.55 -0.27 8.12
C THR A 69 -27.62 -0.95 9.50
N GLY A 70 -28.21 -0.30 10.50
CA GLY A 70 -28.45 -0.88 11.83
C GLY A 70 -27.18 -1.44 12.47
N PHE A 71 -27.13 -2.77 12.67
CA PHE A 71 -26.03 -3.48 13.36
C PHE A 71 -24.64 -3.23 12.75
N ARG A 72 -24.54 -3.07 11.42
CA ARG A 72 -23.27 -2.81 10.74
C ARG A 72 -22.67 -1.45 11.13
N ALA A 73 -23.49 -0.48 11.49
CA ALA A 73 -23.03 0.83 11.93
C ALA A 73 -22.30 0.76 13.27
N ASN A 74 -22.69 -0.14 14.17
CA ASN A 74 -21.99 -0.33 15.45
C ASN A 74 -20.61 -0.94 15.25
N PHE A 75 -20.47 -1.89 14.31
CA PHE A 75 -19.18 -2.45 13.96
C PHE A 75 -18.26 -1.39 13.34
N ALA A 76 -18.79 -0.58 12.42
CA ALA A 76 -18.06 0.55 11.83
C ALA A 76 -17.58 1.54 12.90
N LEU A 77 -18.38 1.85 13.93
CA LEU A 77 -17.92 2.68 15.04
C LEU A 77 -16.73 2.10 15.79
N VAL A 78 -16.78 0.81 16.11
CA VAL A 78 -15.69 0.15 16.84
C VAL A 78 -14.40 0.23 16.02
N LEU A 79 -14.48 -0.01 14.71
CA LEU A 79 -13.35 0.16 13.80
C LEU A 79 -12.85 1.61 13.75
N GLY A 80 -13.76 2.59 13.66
CA GLY A 80 -13.38 4.00 13.64
C GLY A 80 -12.72 4.47 14.94
N ILE A 81 -13.14 3.96 16.10
CA ILE A 81 -12.48 4.23 17.38
C ILE A 81 -11.10 3.57 17.42
N LEU A 82 -10.98 2.33 16.96
CA LEU A 82 -9.71 1.62 16.87
C LEU A 82 -8.70 2.37 15.99
N ASP A 83 -9.14 2.88 14.85
CA ASP A 83 -8.32 3.70 13.95
C ASP A 83 -7.75 4.94 14.66
N ILE A 84 -8.57 5.66 15.45
CA ILE A 84 -8.11 6.82 16.22
C ILE A 84 -7.10 6.39 17.29
N LEU A 85 -7.34 5.28 17.99
CA LEU A 85 -6.41 4.77 19.01
C LEU A 85 -5.05 4.40 18.39
N ILE A 86 -5.07 3.73 17.23
CA ILE A 86 -3.84 3.38 16.48
C ILE A 86 -3.10 4.66 16.09
N ALA A 87 -3.79 5.65 15.54
CA ALA A 87 -3.18 6.93 15.16
C ALA A 87 -2.51 7.62 16.36
N VAL A 88 -3.20 7.66 17.50
CA VAL A 88 -2.66 8.23 18.74
C VAL A 88 -1.38 7.49 19.16
N VAL A 89 -1.40 6.15 19.22
CA VAL A 89 -0.21 5.34 19.56
C VAL A 89 0.97 5.66 18.62
N PHE A 90 0.69 5.83 17.33
CA PHE A 90 1.73 6.09 16.34
C PHE A 90 2.40 7.46 16.52
N PHE A 91 1.65 8.47 16.99
CA PHE A 91 2.20 9.79 17.29
C PHE A 91 3.01 9.85 18.58
N PHE A 92 2.75 8.97 19.55
CA PHE A 92 3.43 8.97 20.84
C PHE A 92 4.78 8.23 20.82
N ASP A 93 4.86 7.05 20.20
CA ASP A 93 6.11 6.29 20.11
C ASP A 93 6.30 5.68 18.73
N MET A 94 7.29 6.22 18.01
CA MET A 94 7.63 5.77 16.67
C MET A 94 8.13 4.33 16.64
N ASN A 95 8.78 3.83 17.69
CA ASN A 95 9.22 2.43 17.71
C ASN A 95 8.01 1.49 17.80
N SER A 96 7.06 1.80 18.69
CA SER A 96 5.78 1.08 18.77
C SER A 96 4.98 1.19 17.47
N ALA A 97 5.01 2.34 16.79
CA ALA A 97 4.37 2.52 15.48
C ALA A 97 4.94 1.55 14.43
N ILE A 98 6.27 1.45 14.34
CA ILE A 98 6.97 0.55 13.41
C ILE A 98 6.66 -0.91 13.71
N VAL A 99 6.65 -1.31 14.99
CA VAL A 99 6.29 -2.68 15.39
C VAL A 99 4.83 -2.97 15.04
N THR A 100 3.93 -2.01 15.27
CA THR A 100 2.50 -2.15 14.95
C THR A 100 2.27 -2.27 13.45
N LEU A 101 2.96 -1.47 12.62
CA LEU A 101 2.96 -1.64 11.17
C LEU A 101 3.39 -3.05 10.75
N GLY A 102 4.38 -3.61 11.43
CA GLY A 102 4.80 -5.00 11.22
C GLY A 102 3.68 -6.00 11.48
N TYR A 103 2.98 -5.87 12.60
CA TYR A 103 1.82 -6.72 12.89
C TYR A 103 0.68 -6.53 11.90
N LEU A 104 0.35 -5.29 11.52
CA LEU A 104 -0.69 -5.00 10.54
C LEU A 104 -0.34 -5.60 9.17
N PHE A 105 0.91 -5.48 8.74
CA PHE A 105 1.39 -6.06 7.49
C PHE A 105 1.34 -7.59 7.51
N ALA A 106 1.77 -8.22 8.61
CA ALA A 106 1.70 -9.68 8.77
C ALA A 106 0.25 -10.19 8.79
N LEU A 107 -0.63 -9.53 9.55
CA LEU A 107 -2.06 -9.85 9.58
C LEU A 107 -2.70 -9.70 8.20
N TRP A 108 -2.39 -8.62 7.49
CA TRP A 108 -2.85 -8.43 6.13
C TRP A 108 -2.43 -9.59 5.23
N PHE A 109 -1.15 -9.98 5.25
CA PHE A 109 -0.65 -11.14 4.51
C PHE A 109 -1.39 -12.45 4.84
N ILE A 110 -1.67 -12.70 6.11
CA ILE A 110 -2.41 -13.89 6.56
C ILE A 110 -3.84 -13.86 6.03
N PHE A 111 -4.57 -12.76 6.24
CA PHE A 111 -5.95 -12.62 5.78
C PHE A 111 -6.06 -12.75 4.27
N ASP A 112 -5.19 -12.06 3.55
CA ASP A 112 -5.09 -12.07 2.09
C ASP A 112 -4.79 -13.47 1.54
N SER A 113 -3.91 -14.23 2.20
CA SER A 113 -3.63 -15.63 1.84
C SER A 113 -4.81 -16.55 2.13
N ILE A 114 -5.51 -16.37 3.27
CA ILE A 114 -6.70 -17.15 3.62
C ILE A 114 -7.84 -16.87 2.63
N GLU A 115 -8.11 -15.61 2.33
CA GLU A 115 -9.14 -15.20 1.38
C GLU A 115 -8.88 -15.82 0.00
N ARG A 116 -7.65 -15.72 -0.50
CA ARG A 116 -7.27 -16.35 -1.77
C ARG A 116 -7.43 -17.86 -1.74
N LEU A 117 -7.05 -18.55 -0.67
CA LEU A 117 -7.26 -20.00 -0.56
C LEU A 117 -8.73 -20.40 -0.57
N LEU A 118 -9.60 -19.60 0.08
CA LEU A 118 -11.05 -19.84 0.07
C LEU A 118 -11.62 -19.70 -1.35
N VAL A 119 -11.22 -18.65 -2.07
CA VAL A 119 -11.69 -18.37 -3.44
C VAL A 119 -11.01 -19.25 -4.50
N ALA A 120 -9.79 -19.75 -4.25
CA ALA A 120 -9.04 -20.60 -5.17
C ALA A 120 -9.81 -21.86 -5.57
N SER A 121 -10.70 -22.35 -4.71
CA SER A 121 -11.62 -23.45 -5.01
C SER A 121 -12.46 -23.23 -6.27
N HIS A 122 -12.82 -21.99 -6.61
CA HIS A 122 -13.58 -21.62 -7.81
C HIS A 122 -12.70 -21.54 -9.09
N LEU A 123 -11.37 -21.49 -8.94
CA LEU A 123 -10.44 -21.48 -10.07
C LEU A 123 -10.20 -22.89 -10.66
N ARG A 124 -10.70 -23.95 -10.01
CA ARG A 124 -10.62 -25.33 -10.53
C ARG A 124 -11.20 -25.46 -11.94
N ASP A 125 -12.17 -24.63 -12.30
CA ASP A 125 -12.85 -24.67 -13.60
C ASP A 125 -12.03 -24.07 -14.75
N PHE A 126 -10.98 -23.29 -14.47
CA PHE A 126 -10.20 -22.55 -15.47
C PHE A 126 -8.86 -23.21 -15.86
N GLY A 127 -8.56 -24.41 -15.34
CA GLY A 127 -7.38 -25.21 -15.71
C GLY A 127 -6.49 -25.57 -14.52
N GLY A 128 -6.20 -26.86 -14.35
CA GLY A 128 -5.57 -27.41 -13.15
C GLY A 128 -4.15 -26.90 -12.83
N GLY A 129 -3.35 -26.51 -13.84
CA GLY A 129 -1.97 -26.06 -13.63
C GLY A 129 -1.86 -24.73 -12.87
N PHE A 130 -2.62 -23.72 -13.29
CA PHE A 130 -2.65 -22.41 -12.60
C PHE A 130 -3.30 -22.50 -11.22
N PHE A 131 -4.28 -23.40 -11.06
CA PHE A 131 -4.88 -23.69 -9.76
C PHE A 131 -3.84 -24.17 -8.75
N TRP A 132 -3.06 -25.22 -9.09
CA TRP A 132 -2.04 -25.75 -8.17
C TRP A 132 -0.94 -24.73 -7.88
N LEU A 133 -0.51 -23.95 -8.88
CA LEU A 133 0.46 -22.88 -8.66
C LEU A 133 -0.06 -21.83 -7.68
N SER A 134 -1.30 -21.35 -7.85
CA SER A 134 -1.91 -20.38 -6.94
C SER A 134 -1.98 -20.93 -5.52
N VAL A 135 -2.50 -22.15 -5.34
CA VAL A 135 -2.62 -22.77 -4.02
C VAL A 135 -1.25 -22.90 -3.34
N ILE A 136 -0.21 -23.30 -4.07
CA ILE A 136 1.15 -23.39 -3.52
C ILE A 136 1.66 -22.01 -3.09
N LEU A 137 1.49 -20.98 -3.93
CA LEU A 137 1.90 -19.61 -3.62
C LEU A 137 1.14 -19.05 -2.41
N ASP A 138 -0.15 -19.35 -2.29
CA ASP A 138 -0.96 -18.89 -1.17
C ASP A 138 -0.59 -19.59 0.14
N VAL A 139 -0.30 -20.90 0.11
CA VAL A 139 0.21 -21.62 1.28
C VAL A 139 1.58 -21.09 1.71
N ILE A 140 2.49 -20.83 0.77
CA ILE A 140 3.79 -20.20 1.07
C ILE A 140 3.58 -18.81 1.68
N SER A 141 2.69 -18.01 1.10
CA SER A 141 2.37 -16.66 1.60
C SER A 141 1.77 -16.69 3.00
N LEU A 142 0.93 -17.68 3.31
CA LEU A 142 0.37 -17.88 4.63
C LEU A 142 1.45 -18.23 5.67
N ILE A 143 2.35 -19.16 5.33
CA ILE A 143 3.48 -19.52 6.21
C ILE A 143 4.36 -18.29 6.46
N LEU A 144 4.70 -17.55 5.41
CA LEU A 144 5.45 -16.30 5.53
C LEU A 144 4.71 -15.29 6.40
N GLY A 145 3.40 -15.10 6.22
CA GLY A 145 2.57 -14.23 7.05
C GLY A 145 2.65 -14.60 8.54
N ILE A 146 2.56 -15.89 8.87
CA ILE A 146 2.69 -16.38 10.26
C ILE A 146 4.10 -16.12 10.81
N MET A 147 5.15 -16.37 10.02
CA MET A 147 6.53 -16.08 10.42
C MET A 147 6.76 -14.57 10.66
N LEU A 148 6.20 -13.73 9.80
CA LEU A 148 6.24 -12.27 9.93
C LEU A 148 5.47 -11.78 11.16
N PHE A 149 4.37 -12.45 11.53
CA PHE A 149 3.62 -12.13 12.74
C PHE A 149 4.45 -12.39 14.00
N ILE A 150 5.24 -13.47 14.03
CA ILE A 150 6.15 -13.78 15.15
C ILE A 150 7.29 -12.76 15.23
N HIS A 151 7.73 -12.23 14.09
CA HIS A 151 8.83 -11.26 14.00
C HIS A 151 8.38 -9.95 13.31
N PRO A 152 7.60 -9.10 14.00
CA PRO A 152 6.97 -7.92 13.41
C PRO A 152 7.99 -6.89 12.89
N VAL A 153 9.19 -6.82 13.50
CA VAL A 153 10.26 -5.93 13.01
C VAL A 153 10.74 -6.36 11.63
N ILE A 154 10.86 -7.68 11.39
CA ILE A 154 11.19 -8.22 10.07
C ILE A 154 10.05 -7.95 9.09
N ALA A 155 8.79 -8.08 9.53
CA ALA A 155 7.62 -7.75 8.72
C ALA A 155 7.63 -6.30 8.23
N ALA A 156 7.89 -5.35 9.14
CA ALA A 156 8.03 -3.94 8.80
C ALA A 156 9.18 -3.74 7.80
N LEU A 157 10.36 -4.31 8.06
CA LEU A 157 11.49 -4.22 7.13
C LEU A 157 11.15 -4.76 5.74
N SER A 158 10.46 -5.89 5.64
CA SER A 158 9.99 -6.46 4.38
C SER A 158 9.07 -5.50 3.63
N LEU A 159 8.16 -4.81 4.33
CA LEU A 159 7.32 -3.76 3.74
C LEU A 159 8.16 -2.59 3.18
N ASN A 160 9.16 -2.11 3.92
CA ASN A 160 10.08 -1.07 3.44
C ASN A 160 10.84 -1.51 2.19
N TRP A 161 11.35 -2.75 2.19
CA TRP A 161 12.04 -3.34 1.03
C TRP A 161 11.13 -3.45 -0.19
N LEU A 162 9.88 -3.87 0.01
CA LEU A 162 8.89 -3.97 -1.07
C LEU A 162 8.63 -2.60 -1.70
N ILE A 163 8.45 -1.56 -0.88
CA ILE A 163 8.23 -0.19 -1.37
C ILE A 163 9.46 0.34 -2.11
N ALA A 164 10.67 0.08 -1.60
CA ALA A 164 11.90 0.46 -2.28
C ALA A 164 12.00 -0.21 -3.66
N MET A 165 11.65 -1.49 -3.76
CA MET A 165 11.60 -2.20 -5.05
C MET A 165 10.57 -1.60 -6.00
N PHE A 166 9.38 -1.25 -5.51
CA PHE A 166 8.39 -0.54 -6.33
C PHE A 166 8.92 0.80 -6.87
N PHE A 167 9.59 1.59 -6.03
CA PHE A 167 10.21 2.83 -6.47
C PHE A 167 11.32 2.59 -7.50
N ILE A 168 12.12 1.53 -7.39
CA ILE A 168 13.10 1.18 -8.43
C ILE A 168 12.40 0.87 -9.75
N VAL A 169 11.39 0.00 -9.73
CA VAL A 169 10.65 -0.40 -10.94
C VAL A 169 9.97 0.80 -11.59
N PHE A 170 9.26 1.62 -10.81
CA PHE A 170 8.62 2.82 -11.33
C PHE A 170 9.62 3.87 -11.80
N GLY A 171 10.75 4.02 -11.10
CA GLY A 171 11.83 4.91 -11.49
C GLY A 171 12.42 4.54 -12.86
N ILE A 172 12.75 3.26 -13.05
CA ILE A 172 13.25 2.73 -14.33
C ILE A 172 12.19 2.90 -15.43
N ASN A 173 10.92 2.60 -15.14
CA ASN A 173 9.84 2.72 -16.12
C ASN A 173 9.63 4.17 -16.57
N ALA A 174 9.62 5.14 -15.64
CA ALA A 174 9.47 6.56 -15.97
C ALA A 174 10.64 7.07 -16.82
N ILE A 175 11.89 6.70 -16.49
CA ILE A 175 13.06 7.03 -17.32
C ILE A 175 12.92 6.43 -18.72
N TRP A 176 12.49 5.17 -18.82
CA TRP A 176 12.26 4.52 -20.10
C TRP A 176 11.22 5.24 -20.95
N ILE A 177 10.07 5.60 -20.35
CA ILE A 177 9.00 6.35 -21.02
C ILE A 177 9.49 7.72 -21.50
N ALA A 178 10.28 8.43 -20.69
CA ALA A 178 10.85 9.72 -21.06
C ALA A 178 11.72 9.64 -22.32
N ILE A 179 12.55 8.60 -22.40
CA ILE A 179 13.41 8.34 -23.57
C ILE A 179 12.59 7.85 -24.76
N ALA A 180 11.63 6.96 -24.55
CA ALA A 180 10.81 6.40 -25.63
C ALA A 180 9.99 7.49 -26.33
N ARG A 181 9.40 8.42 -25.56
CA ARG A 181 8.66 9.58 -26.11
C ARG A 181 9.57 10.57 -26.84
N SER A 182 10.88 10.52 -26.61
CA SER A 182 11.85 11.27 -27.41
C SER A 182 12.05 10.74 -28.82
N ARG A 183 11.65 9.49 -29.09
CA ARG A 183 11.88 8.82 -30.38
C ARG A 183 10.63 8.74 -31.26
N SER A 184 9.47 9.20 -30.77
CA SER A 184 8.18 9.27 -31.49
C SER A 184 7.88 10.67 -31.99
#